data_AF-A0A7S2NAW4-F1
#
_entry.id   AF-A0A7S2NAW4-F1
#
_cell.length_a   1.000
_cell.length_b   1.000
_cell.length_c   1.000
_cell.angle_alpha   90.00
_cell.angle_beta   90.00
_cell.angle_gamma   90.00
#
_symmetry.space_group_name_H-M   'P 1'
#
loop_
_entity.id
_entity.type
_entity.pdbx_description
1 polymer ?
#
loop_
_entity_poly.entity_id
_entity_poly.type
_entity_poly.pdbx_seq_one_letter_code
_entity_poly.pdbx_strand_id
1 'polypeptide(L)'
;DYIFQMWLARCLVMNGKARQAWEIYLKMEGTQESFAMLQLLANDCYRAGAFLYAAKAFDTLERLDPNPEYWDGKRGACVGAFQKVIAHQERKETLREILGMLKSSRNPQVEYLARVMKKWARENNVPI
;
A
#
# COMPACT_ATOMS: atom_id res chain seq x y z
N ASP A 1 7.12 -19.82 13.38
CA ASP A 1 5.89 -20.47 12.90
C ASP A 1 5.13 -19.50 12.02
N TYR A 2 5.07 -19.80 10.72
CA TYR A 2 4.40 -18.97 9.72
C TYR A 2 2.90 -18.83 10.00
N ILE A 3 2.22 -19.91 10.39
CA ILE A 3 0.77 -19.90 10.59
C ILE A 3 0.40 -18.94 11.72
N PHE A 4 1.16 -18.99 12.83
CA PHE A 4 0.98 -18.05 13.92
C PHE A 4 1.19 -16.59 13.48
N GLN A 5 2.28 -16.31 12.75
CA GLN A 5 2.57 -14.96 12.25
C GLN A 5 1.49 -14.45 11.29
N MET A 6 1.00 -15.32 10.41
CA MET A 6 -0.07 -15.04 9.46
C MET A 6 -1.36 -14.60 10.19
N TRP A 7 -1.81 -15.40 11.16
CA TRP A 7 -3.01 -15.05 11.95
C TRP A 7 -2.81 -13.81 12.81
N LEU A 8 -1.62 -13.64 13.41
CA LEU A 8 -1.29 -12.44 14.16
C LEU A 8 -1.36 -11.19 13.26
N ALA A 9 -0.82 -11.26 12.05
CA ALA A 9 -0.89 -10.17 11.07
C ALA A 9 -2.33 -9.81 10.72
N ARG A 10 -3.21 -10.80 10.46
CA ARG A 10 -4.65 -10.57 10.22
C ARG A 10 -5.30 -9.83 11.39
N CYS A 11 -5.09 -10.29 12.62
CA CYS A 11 -5.64 -9.67 13.82
C CYS A 11 -5.16 -8.22 13.99
N LEU A 12 -3.88 -7.96 13.71
CA LEU A 12 -3.32 -6.62 13.78
C LEU A 12 -3.96 -5.69 12.73
N VAL A 13 -4.12 -6.13 11.49
CA VAL A 13 -4.78 -5.35 10.44
C VAL A 13 -6.22 -5.01 10.82
N MET A 14 -7.01 -5.99 11.24
CA MET A 14 -8.42 -5.80 11.60
C MET A 14 -8.61 -4.90 12.84
N ASN A 15 -7.59 -4.74 13.66
CA ASN A 15 -7.59 -3.85 14.83
C ASN A 15 -6.91 -2.49 14.56
N GLY A 16 -6.75 -2.09 13.30
CA GLY A 16 -6.16 -0.81 12.91
C GLY A 16 -4.64 -0.70 13.10
N LYS A 17 -3.95 -1.81 13.36
CA LYS A 17 -2.49 -1.88 13.60
C LYS A 17 -1.73 -2.41 12.38
N ALA A 18 -2.13 -1.98 11.18
CA ALA A 18 -1.52 -2.43 9.92
C ALA A 18 0.01 -2.20 9.84
N ARG A 19 0.53 -1.17 10.51
CA ARG A 19 1.97 -0.94 10.66
C ARG A 19 2.69 -2.12 11.31
N GLN A 20 2.15 -2.63 12.42
CA GLN A 20 2.76 -3.75 13.14
C GLN A 20 2.69 -5.03 12.31
N ALA A 21 1.59 -5.23 11.57
CA ALA A 21 1.47 -6.35 10.64
C ALA A 21 2.53 -6.28 9.52
N TRP A 22 2.79 -5.07 8.99
CA TRP A 22 3.87 -4.85 8.03
C TRP A 22 5.26 -5.11 8.61
N GLU A 23 5.51 -4.73 9.86
CA GLU A 23 6.77 -4.99 10.57
C GLU A 23 7.01 -6.50 10.79
N ILE A 24 5.95 -7.31 10.95
CA ILE A 24 6.07 -8.78 10.96
C ILE A 24 6.60 -9.28 9.62
N TYR A 25 6.00 -8.84 8.50
CA TYR A 25 6.44 -9.21 7.16
C TYR A 25 7.92 -8.85 6.91
N LEU A 26 8.36 -7.64 7.29
CA LEU A 26 9.75 -7.22 7.10
C LEU A 26 10.76 -8.13 7.82
N LYS A 27 10.36 -8.82 8.90
CA LYS A 27 11.20 -9.77 9.65
C LYS A 27 11.24 -11.18 9.05
N MET A 28 10.46 -11.45 8.01
CA MET A 28 10.35 -12.79 7.37
C MET A 28 11.32 -13.00 6.20
N GLU A 29 12.27 -12.08 6.00
CA GLU A 29 13.32 -12.01 4.97
C GLU A 29 13.39 -13.19 3.97
N GLY A 30 12.95 -12.96 2.72
CA GLY A 30 13.32 -13.78 1.56
C GLY A 30 12.76 -15.21 1.50
N THR A 31 11.91 -15.61 2.44
CA THR A 31 11.28 -16.94 2.47
C THR A 31 10.12 -17.07 1.48
N GLN A 32 9.74 -18.28 1.06
CA GLN A 32 8.54 -18.46 0.21
C GLN A 32 7.27 -17.98 0.92
N GLU A 33 7.23 -18.15 2.24
CA GLU A 33 6.19 -17.69 3.15
C GLU A 33 6.03 -16.17 3.13
N SER A 34 7.11 -15.42 2.81
CA SER A 34 7.07 -13.97 2.71
C SER A 34 6.15 -13.48 1.58
N PHE A 35 6.07 -14.22 0.46
CA PHE A 35 5.20 -13.88 -0.66
C PHE A 35 3.72 -14.11 -0.30
N ALA A 36 3.41 -15.22 0.36
CA ALA A 36 2.06 -15.50 0.85
C ALA A 36 1.61 -14.47 1.91
N MET A 37 2.52 -14.06 2.80
CA MET A 37 2.27 -12.97 3.75
C MET A 37 1.98 -11.64 3.03
N LEU A 38 2.72 -11.30 1.97
CA LEU A 38 2.46 -10.10 1.18
C LEU A 38 1.06 -10.10 0.55
N GLN A 39 0.66 -11.22 -0.07
CA GLN A 39 -0.68 -11.35 -0.66
C GLN A 39 -1.77 -11.17 0.40
N LEU A 40 -1.60 -11.73 1.58
CA LEU A 40 -2.51 -11.54 2.70
C LEU A 40 -2.58 -10.08 3.13
N LEU A 41 -1.43 -9.45 3.39
CA LEU A 41 -1.38 -8.04 3.80
C LEU A 41 -1.98 -7.11 2.76
N ALA A 42 -1.73 -7.36 1.47
CA ALA A 42 -2.31 -6.59 0.38
C ALA A 42 -3.84 -6.60 0.45
N ASN A 43 -4.44 -7.80 0.54
CA ASN A 43 -5.89 -7.97 0.53
C ASN A 43 -6.56 -7.52 1.83
N ASP A 44 -6.03 -7.92 2.98
CA ASP A 44 -6.64 -7.59 4.28
C ASP A 44 -6.51 -6.11 4.60
N CYS A 45 -5.35 -5.48 4.31
CA CYS A 45 -5.20 -4.03 4.49
C CYS A 45 -6.15 -3.27 3.56
N TYR A 46 -6.34 -3.75 2.33
CA TYR A 46 -7.25 -3.12 1.38
C TYR A 46 -8.69 -3.18 1.90
N ARG A 47 -9.14 -4.35 2.38
CA ARG A 47 -10.48 -4.55 2.96
C ARG A 47 -10.70 -3.72 4.23
N ALA A 48 -9.68 -3.59 5.08
CA ALA A 48 -9.75 -2.81 6.32
C ALA A 48 -9.61 -1.29 6.09
N GLY A 49 -9.36 -0.83 4.86
CA GLY A 49 -9.12 0.58 4.54
C GLY A 49 -7.75 1.11 4.98
N ALA A 50 -6.82 0.23 5.34
CA ALA A 50 -5.41 0.54 5.63
C ALA A 50 -4.62 0.67 4.32
N PHE A 51 -5.08 1.56 3.45
CA PHE A 51 -4.70 1.61 2.04
C PHE A 51 -3.20 1.85 1.79
N LEU A 52 -2.51 2.59 2.67
CA LEU A 52 -1.06 2.79 2.54
C LEU A 52 -0.31 1.46 2.60
N TYR A 53 -0.65 0.58 3.54
CA TYR A 53 0.02 -0.71 3.69
C TYR A 53 -0.41 -1.70 2.61
N ALA A 54 -1.67 -1.62 2.15
CA ALA A 54 -2.09 -2.36 0.96
C ALA A 54 -1.27 -1.96 -0.27
N ALA A 55 -1.07 -0.65 -0.50
CA ALA A 55 -0.28 -0.14 -1.61
C ALA A 55 1.18 -0.59 -1.54
N LYS A 56 1.80 -0.59 -0.35
CA LYS A 56 3.16 -1.13 -0.14
C LYS A 56 3.27 -2.60 -0.48
N ALA A 57 2.29 -3.39 -0.06
CA ALA A 57 2.26 -4.82 -0.34
C ALA A 57 2.10 -5.07 -1.84
N PHE A 58 1.14 -4.41 -2.51
CA PHE A 58 0.95 -4.53 -3.95
C PHE A 58 2.15 -4.01 -4.78
N ASP A 59 2.79 -2.90 -4.38
CA ASP A 59 4.02 -2.41 -5.02
C ASP A 59 5.17 -3.41 -4.90
N THR A 60 5.24 -4.13 -3.79
CA THR A 60 6.24 -5.19 -3.61
C THR A 60 5.89 -6.43 -4.44
N LEU A 61 4.63 -6.84 -4.46
CA LEU A 61 4.14 -7.96 -5.29
C LEU A 61 4.37 -7.70 -6.79
N GLU A 62 4.04 -6.51 -7.30
CA GLU A 62 4.25 -6.12 -8.71
C GLU A 62 5.72 -6.20 -9.12
N ARG A 63 6.66 -5.90 -8.21
CA ARG A 63 8.11 -6.03 -8.47
C ARG A 63 8.58 -7.48 -8.50
N LEU A 64 7.94 -8.35 -7.73
CA LEU A 64 8.32 -9.76 -7.62
C LEU A 64 7.69 -10.63 -8.71
N ASP A 65 6.46 -10.31 -9.11
CA ASP A 65 5.67 -11.05 -10.10
C ASP A 65 4.84 -10.05 -10.93
N PRO A 66 5.03 -9.99 -12.27
CA PRO A 66 4.38 -9.01 -13.14
C PRO A 66 2.91 -9.36 -13.45
N ASN A 67 2.16 -9.87 -12.47
CA ASN A 67 0.73 -10.11 -12.58
C ASN A 67 -0.03 -8.75 -12.67
N PRO A 68 -0.85 -8.52 -13.72
CA PRO A 68 -1.63 -7.30 -13.88
C PRO A 68 -2.54 -6.95 -12.69
N GLU A 69 -3.04 -7.94 -11.95
CA GLU A 69 -3.92 -7.70 -10.79
C GLU A 69 -3.22 -6.91 -9.67
N TYR A 70 -1.90 -7.07 -9.52
CA TYR A 70 -1.16 -6.30 -8.50
C TYR A 70 -1.08 -4.82 -8.85
N TRP A 71 -0.98 -4.48 -10.14
CA TRP A 71 -1.09 -3.09 -10.57
C TRP A 71 -2.50 -2.54 -10.26
N ASP A 72 -3.55 -3.30 -10.54
CA ASP A 72 -4.92 -2.86 -10.26
C ASP A 72 -5.15 -2.64 -8.76
N GLY A 73 -4.67 -3.56 -7.92
CA GLY A 73 -4.69 -3.44 -6.47
C GLY A 73 -3.87 -2.24 -5.96
N LYS A 74 -2.64 -2.08 -6.46
CA LYS A 74 -1.76 -0.94 -6.13
C LYS A 74 -2.39 0.39 -6.48
N ARG A 75 -2.95 0.52 -7.69
CA ARG A 75 -3.63 1.72 -8.18
C ARG A 75 -4.80 2.06 -7.26
N GLY A 76 -5.67 1.09 -6.99
CA GLY A 76 -6.82 1.27 -6.10
C GLY A 76 -6.38 1.70 -4.69
N ALA A 77 -5.35 1.05 -4.15
CA ALA A 77 -4.82 1.35 -2.82
C ALA A 77 -4.17 2.75 -2.76
N CYS A 78 -3.43 3.17 -3.80
CA CYS A 78 -2.87 4.52 -3.85
C CYS A 78 -3.97 5.60 -3.88
N VAL A 79 -5.04 5.37 -4.65
CA VAL A 79 -6.20 6.29 -4.68
C VAL A 79 -6.94 6.29 -3.33
N GLY A 80 -7.13 5.13 -2.71
CA GLY A 80 -7.72 5.02 -1.37
C GLY A 80 -6.89 5.71 -0.29
N ALA A 81 -5.57 5.58 -0.33
CA ALA A 81 -4.67 6.29 0.58
C ALA A 81 -4.74 7.81 0.34
N PHE A 82 -4.81 8.25 -0.92
CA PHE A 82 -5.01 9.66 -1.24
C PHE A 82 -6.36 10.18 -0.72
N GLN A 83 -7.44 9.42 -0.84
CA GLN A 83 -8.73 9.75 -0.25
C GLN A 83 -8.63 9.91 1.29
N LYS A 84 -7.89 9.03 1.97
CA LYS A 84 -7.66 9.14 3.42
C LYS A 84 -6.88 10.40 3.80
N VAL A 85 -5.90 10.81 2.98
CA VAL A 85 -5.16 12.08 3.16
C VAL A 85 -6.10 13.28 3.01
N ILE A 86 -6.96 13.29 1.99
CA ILE A 86 -7.98 14.34 1.80
C ILE A 86 -8.93 14.41 2.99
N ALA A 87 -9.34 13.26 3.51
CA ALA A 87 -10.23 13.16 4.67
C ALA A 87 -9.55 13.43 6.02
N HIS A 88 -8.27 13.82 6.04
CA HIS A 88 -7.47 14.03 7.25
C HIS A 88 -7.36 12.80 8.16
N GLN A 89 -7.54 11.60 7.60
CA GLN A 89 -7.40 10.31 8.29
C GLN A 89 -6.01 9.70 8.12
N GLU A 90 -5.21 10.27 7.21
CA GLU A 90 -3.81 9.92 6.99
C GLU A 90 -2.95 11.17 6.95
N ARG A 91 -1.67 10.98 7.26
CA ARG A 91 -0.69 12.07 7.28
C ARG A 91 -0.42 12.59 5.87
N LYS A 92 -0.17 13.89 5.74
CA LYS A 92 0.09 14.55 4.44
C LYS A 92 1.31 13.97 3.72
N GLU A 93 2.32 13.52 4.47
CA GLU A 93 3.56 12.91 3.95
C GLU A 93 3.31 11.58 3.23
N THR A 94 2.20 10.90 3.54
CA THR A 94 1.74 9.70 2.83
C THR A 94 1.60 9.95 1.33
N LEU A 95 1.28 11.20 0.93
CA LEU A 95 1.15 11.58 -0.48
C LEU A 95 2.46 11.41 -1.26
N ARG A 96 3.60 11.75 -0.65
CA ARG A 96 4.92 11.57 -1.28
C ARG A 96 5.24 10.08 -1.46
N GLU A 97 4.88 9.26 -0.48
CA GLU A 97 5.11 7.81 -0.51
C GLU A 97 4.29 7.13 -1.60
N ILE A 98 2.98 7.43 -1.71
CA ILE A 98 2.14 6.85 -2.78
C ILE A 98 2.54 7.34 -4.18
N LEU A 99 2.96 8.60 -4.32
CA LEU A 99 3.50 9.11 -5.59
C LEU A 99 4.81 8.41 -5.96
N GLY A 100 5.63 8.05 -4.97
CA GLY A 100 6.83 7.24 -5.18
C GLY A 100 6.50 5.84 -5.71
N MET A 101 5.54 5.16 -5.08
CA MET A 101 5.08 3.84 -5.53
C MET A 101 4.44 3.90 -6.91
N LEU A 102 3.58 4.88 -7.22
CA LEU A 102 2.98 4.97 -8.55
C LEU A 102 4.03 5.13 -9.66
N LYS A 103 5.08 5.93 -9.42
CA LYS A 103 6.16 6.15 -10.39
C LYS A 103 7.04 4.92 -10.66
N SER A 104 7.02 3.91 -9.79
CA SER A 104 7.77 2.68 -10.02
C SER A 104 7.13 1.80 -11.11
N SER A 105 5.85 2.02 -11.43
CA SER A 105 5.12 1.27 -12.46
C SER A 105 5.28 1.89 -13.84
N ARG A 106 5.29 1.05 -14.88
CA ARG A 106 5.38 1.47 -16.30
C ARG A 106 4.01 1.74 -16.94
N ASN A 107 2.95 1.81 -16.14
CA ASN A 107 1.59 1.98 -16.64
C ASN A 107 1.31 3.45 -17.03
N PRO A 108 0.77 3.73 -18.23
CA PRO A 108 0.50 5.10 -18.67
C PRO A 108 -0.51 5.86 -17.78
N GLN A 109 -1.36 5.15 -17.03
CA GLN A 109 -2.32 5.76 -16.09
C GLN A 109 -1.64 6.47 -14.91
N VAL A 110 -0.38 6.12 -14.61
CA VAL A 110 0.43 6.74 -13.55
C VAL A 110 0.51 8.25 -13.75
N GLU A 111 0.69 8.72 -14.98
CA GLU A 111 0.85 10.15 -15.26
C GLU A 111 -0.40 10.95 -14.89
N TYR A 112 -1.57 10.43 -15.24
CA TYR A 112 -2.84 11.07 -14.92
C TYR A 112 -3.06 11.12 -13.41
N LEU A 113 -2.88 9.99 -12.71
CA LEU A 113 -3.05 9.90 -11.27
C LEU A 113 -2.08 10.84 -10.53
N ALA A 114 -0.80 10.81 -10.91
CA ALA A 114 0.21 11.67 -10.32
C ALA A 114 -0.10 13.16 -10.57
N ARG A 115 -0.62 13.52 -11.75
CA ARG A 115 -1.02 14.90 -12.06
C ARG A 115 -2.15 15.38 -11.15
N VAL A 116 -3.18 14.57 -10.94
CA VAL A 116 -4.31 14.90 -10.05
C VAL A 116 -3.83 15.08 -8.61
N MET A 117 -3.05 14.12 -8.09
CA MET A 117 -2.52 14.15 -6.73
C MET A 117 -1.61 15.37 -6.50
N LYS A 118 -0.71 15.69 -7.45
CA LYS A 118 0.17 16.86 -7.37
C LYS A 118 -0.59 18.17 -7.44
N LYS A 119 -1.63 18.26 -8.27
CA LYS A 119 -2.49 19.45 -8.36
C LYS A 119 -3.14 19.72 -7.00
N TRP A 120 -3.74 18.70 -6.39
CA TRP A 120 -4.34 18.82 -5.06
C TRP A 120 -3.31 19.21 -3.99
N ALA A 121 -2.11 18.62 -4.02
CA ALA A 121 -1.03 18.95 -3.07
C ALA A 121 -0.68 20.44 -3.12
N ARG A 122 -0.53 21.00 -4.33
CA ARG A 122 -0.24 22.42 -4.55
C ARG A 122 -1.37 23.32 -4.03
N GLU A 123 -2.62 22.97 -4.30
CA GLU A 123 -3.80 23.74 -3.85
C GLU A 123 -3.96 23.72 -2.32
N ASN A 124 -3.44 22.70 -1.64
CA ASN A 124 -3.58 22.50 -0.19
C ASN A 124 -2.27 22.72 0.59
N ASN A 125 -1.25 23.32 -0.05
CA ASN A 125 0.07 23.58 0.53
C ASN A 125 0.71 22.34 1.19
N VAL A 126 0.56 21.18 0.54
CA VAL A 126 1.16 19.93 0.99
C VAL A 126 2.52 19.74 0.30
N PRO A 127 3.62 19.62 1.05
CA PRO A 127 4.93 19.34 0.47
C PRO A 127 4.96 17.91 -0.08
N ILE A 128 5.40 17.76 -1.34
CA ILE A 128 5.49 16.48 -2.07
C ILE A 128 6.86 16.28 -2.70
#